data_AF-A0A8X6GQQ2-F1
#
_entry.id   AF-A0A8X6GQQ2-F1
#
_cell.length_a   1.000
_cell.length_b   1.000
_cell.length_c   1.000
_cell.angle_alpha   90.00
_cell.angle_beta   90.00
_cell.angle_gamma   90.00
#
_symmetry.space_group_name_H-M   'P 1'
#
loop_
_entity.id
_entity.type
_entity.pdbx_description
1 polymer ?
#
loop_
_entity_poly.entity_id
_entity_poly.type
_entity_poly.pdbx_seq_one_letter_code
_entity_poly.pdbx_strand_id
1 'polypeptide(L)'
;MIHGPCGALNPSSPCMKEGKCTKNYPRALLKDTRTNDKGYHLYRRRAPEDGGRTITQKTRGGMQEILVDNSWIVPLFSSSL
;
A
#
# COMPACT_ATOMS: atom_id res chain seq x y z
N MET A 1 1.71 -9.62 -4.18
CA MET A 1 0.86 -8.75 -5.04
C MET A 1 1.08 -7.30 -4.63
N ILE A 2 1.10 -6.38 -5.59
CA ILE A 2 1.23 -4.93 -5.35
C ILE A 2 -0.13 -4.29 -5.56
N HIS A 3 -0.55 -3.43 -4.64
CA HIS A 3 -1.75 -2.62 -4.81
C HIS A 3 -1.48 -1.61 -5.93
N GLY A 4 -2.36 -1.56 -6.93
CA GLY A 4 -2.24 -0.57 -7.99
C GLY A 4 -2.32 0.87 -7.46
N PRO A 5 -1.82 1.86 -8.22
CA PRO A 5 -1.97 3.26 -7.87
C PRO A 5 -3.43 3.61 -7.55
N CYS A 6 -3.66 4.42 -6.52
CA CYS A 6 -4.97 4.90 -6.10
C CYS A 6 -4.81 6.29 -5.45
N GLY A 7 -5.90 6.87 -4.95
CA GLY A 7 -5.87 8.22 -4.39
C GLY A 7 -5.68 9.26 -5.49
N ALA A 8 -4.87 10.28 -5.24
CA ALA A 8 -4.54 11.30 -6.23
C ALA A 8 -3.89 10.72 -7.50
N LEU A 9 -3.14 9.62 -7.38
CA LEU A 9 -2.49 8.96 -8.52
C LEU A 9 -3.47 8.24 -9.44
N ASN A 10 -4.60 7.78 -8.89
CA ASN A 10 -5.68 7.20 -9.68
C ASN A 10 -7.01 7.25 -8.91
N PRO A 11 -7.78 8.35 -9.07
CA PRO A 11 -9.07 8.49 -8.41
C PRO A 11 -10.12 7.48 -8.89
N SER A 12 -9.91 6.87 -10.07
CA SER A 12 -10.82 5.89 -10.67
C SER A 12 -10.60 4.45 -10.19
N SER A 13 -9.63 4.20 -9.31
CA SER A 13 -9.35 2.85 -8.80
C SER A 13 -10.55 2.26 -8.05
N PRO A 14 -10.86 0.96 -8.19
CA PRO A 14 -12.01 0.33 -7.52
C PRO A 14 -12.02 0.42 -6.00
N CYS A 15 -10.86 0.65 -5.38
CA CYS A 15 -10.75 0.83 -3.93
C CYS A 15 -11.15 2.24 -3.46
N MET A 16 -11.38 3.19 -4.37
CA MET A 16 -11.72 4.57 -4.04
C MET A 16 -13.21 4.70 -3.72
N LYS A 17 -13.52 5.36 -2.60
CA LYS A 17 -14.88 5.77 -2.23
C LYS A 17 -14.80 7.17 -1.62
N GLU A 18 -15.65 8.10 -2.08
CA GLU A 18 -15.70 9.49 -1.57
C GLU A 18 -14.32 10.17 -1.55
N GLY A 19 -13.52 9.96 -2.62
CA GLY A 19 -12.19 10.54 -2.76
C GLY A 19 -11.10 9.90 -1.88
N LYS A 20 -11.41 8.85 -1.11
CA LYS A 20 -10.46 8.16 -0.22
C LYS A 20 -10.28 6.70 -0.60
N CYS A 21 -9.05 6.18 -0.45
CA CYS A 21 -8.78 4.77 -0.62
C CYS A 21 -9.33 3.98 0.58
N THR A 22 -10.33 3.14 0.36
CA THR A 22 -10.96 2.31 1.41
C THR A 22 -10.03 1.23 1.99
N LYS A 23 -8.92 0.93 1.31
CA LYS A 23 -7.94 -0.08 1.73
C LYS A 23 -6.71 0.52 2.41
N ASN A 24 -6.66 1.85 2.57
CA ASN A 24 -5.61 2.61 3.23
C ASN A 24 -4.21 2.38 2.63
N TYR A 25 -4.10 2.45 1.31
CA TYR A 25 -2.81 2.44 0.61
C TYR A 25 -2.36 3.86 0.24
N PRO A 26 -1.04 4.14 0.23
CA PRO A 26 0.03 3.29 0.76
C PRO A 26 -0.07 3.08 2.28
N ARG A 27 0.29 1.89 2.77
CA ARG A 27 0.29 1.58 4.21
C ARG A 27 1.57 2.07 4.88
N ALA A 28 1.50 2.46 6.15
CA ALA A 28 2.68 2.84 6.90
C ALA A 28 3.78 1.76 6.83
N LEU A 29 5.01 2.19 6.56
CA LEU A 29 6.20 1.36 6.75
C LEU A 29 6.41 1.17 8.25
N LEU A 30 6.70 -0.06 8.65
CA LEU A 30 6.82 -0.44 10.06
C LEU A 30 8.05 -1.32 10.21
N LYS A 31 8.95 -0.94 11.12
CA LYS A 31 10.16 -1.69 11.43
C LYS A 31 9.87 -3.03 12.10
N ASP A 32 8.77 -3.12 12.86
CA ASP A 32 8.35 -4.31 13.60
C ASP A 32 6.84 -4.51 13.53
N THR A 33 6.38 -5.74 13.78
CA THR A 33 4.95 -6.03 13.94
C THR A 33 4.48 -5.49 15.29
N ARG A 34 3.37 -4.74 15.33
CA ARG A 34 2.83 -4.12 16.55
C ARG A 34 1.34 -4.36 16.67
N THR A 35 0.82 -4.48 17.88
CA THR A 35 -0.64 -4.50 18.11
C THR A 35 -1.13 -3.06 18.26
N ASN A 36 -2.20 -2.69 17.57
CA ASN A 36 -2.83 -1.39 17.73
C ASN A 36 -3.82 -1.37 18.91
N ASP A 37 -4.34 -0.18 19.25
CA ASP A 37 -5.30 0.01 20.35
C ASP A 37 -6.61 -0.78 20.20
N LYS A 38 -6.87 -1.32 19.00
CA LYS A 38 -8.03 -2.16 18.68
C LYS A 38 -7.72 -3.66 18.71
N GLY A 39 -6.53 -4.06 19.16
CA GLY A 39 -6.13 -5.46 19.28
C GLY A 39 -5.70 -6.12 17.96
N TYR A 40 -5.59 -5.37 16.86
CA TYR A 40 -5.14 -5.92 15.58
C TYR A 40 -3.63 -5.79 15.40
N HIS A 41 -3.01 -6.82 14.82
CA HIS A 41 -1.60 -6.78 14.44
C HIS A 41 -1.39 -5.95 13.17
N LEU A 42 -0.59 -4.91 13.30
CA LEU A 42 0.02 -4.16 12.21
C LEU A 42 1.35 -4.83 11.86
N TYR A 43 1.40 -5.54 10.74
CA TYR A 43 2.59 -6.28 10.34
C TYR A 43 3.74 -5.37 9.88
N ARG A 44 4.96 -5.80 10.18
CA ARG A 44 6.21 -5.22 9.69
C ARG A 44 6.21 -5.03 8.16
N ARG A 45 6.61 -3.83 7.71
CA ARG A 45 6.79 -3.43 6.31
C ARG A 45 8.11 -2.68 6.18
N ARG A 46 9.15 -3.38 5.72
CA ARG A 46 10.52 -2.85 5.62
C ARG A 46 10.58 -1.65 4.68
N ALA A 47 11.13 -0.54 5.17
CA ALA A 47 11.50 0.60 4.35
C ALA A 47 12.70 0.25 3.44
N PRO A 48 12.93 0.99 2.34
CA PRO A 48 14.08 0.75 1.46
C PRO A 48 15.43 0.73 2.20
N GLU A 49 15.63 1.65 3.14
CA GLU A 49 16.83 1.72 4.00
C GLU A 49 17.02 0.49 4.91
N ASP A 50 15.94 -0.23 5.23
CA ASP A 50 15.95 -1.48 6.02
C ASP A 50 15.96 -2.74 5.13
N GLY A 51 16.43 -2.62 3.89
CA GLY A 51 16.44 -3.71 2.90
C GLY A 51 15.06 -4.05 2.33
N GLY A 52 14.12 -3.10 2.38
CA GLY A 52 12.88 -3.12 1.61
C GLY A 52 13.14 -2.99 0.11
N ARG A 53 12.24 -3.51 -0.71
CA ARG A 53 12.38 -3.42 -2.17
C ARG A 53 11.59 -2.23 -2.70
N THR A 54 12.13 -1.60 -3.73
CA THR A 54 11.44 -0.62 -4.55
C THR A 54 11.35 -1.11 -5.99
N ILE A 55 10.28 -0.74 -6.68
CA ILE A 55 10.13 -0.93 -8.12
C ILE A 55 9.56 0.33 -8.76
N THR A 56 9.84 0.55 -10.03
CA THR A 56 9.15 1.57 -10.82
C THR A 56 7.94 0.94 -11.49
N GLN A 57 6.76 1.50 -11.26
CA GLN A 57 5.50 1.04 -11.84
C GLN A 57 4.88 2.15 -12.72
N LYS A 58 4.44 1.78 -13.92
CA LYS A 58 3.66 2.68 -14.79
C LYS A 58 2.20 2.75 -14.31
N THR A 59 1.65 3.96 -14.27
CA THR A 59 0.23 4.18 -13.99
C THR A 59 -0.63 3.67 -15.14
N ARG A 60 -1.94 3.51 -14.87
CA ARG A 60 -2.91 3.13 -15.89
C ARG A 60 -2.91 4.20 -17.00
N GLY A 61 -2.60 3.79 -18.23
CA GLY A 61 -2.44 4.69 -19.38
C GLY A 61 -0.99 5.07 -19.70
N GLY A 62 0.00 4.64 -18.90
CA GLY A 62 1.43 4.81 -19.20
C GLY A 62 1.95 6.24 -19.10
N MET A 63 1.13 7.20 -18.67
CA MET A 63 1.49 8.62 -18.60
C MET A 63 2.49 8.97 -17.50
N GLN A 64 2.59 8.15 -16.44
CA GLN A 64 3.47 8.43 -15.32
C GLN A 64 4.10 7.15 -14.78
N GLU A 65 5.37 7.27 -14.40
CA GLU A 65 6.07 6.26 -13.62
C GLU A 65 6.10 6.68 -12.15
N ILE A 66 5.74 5.75 -11.27
CA ILE A 66 5.77 5.95 -9.83
C ILE A 66 6.76 4.98 -9.19
N LEU A 67 7.48 5.45 -8.17
CA LEU A 67 8.30 4.59 -7.33
C LEU A 67 7.41 3.94 -6.26
N VAL A 68 7.41 2.62 -6.22
CA VAL A 68 6.57 1.81 -5.35
C VAL A 68 7.47 1.01 -4.42
N ASP A 69 7.22 1.10 -3.11
CA ASP A 69 7.91 0.33 -2.09
C ASP A 69 6.97 -0.69 -1.40
N ASN A 70 7.43 -1.26 -0.28
CA ASN A 70 6.67 -2.24 0.49
C ASN A 70 5.38 -1.70 1.12
N SER A 71 5.14 -0.39 1.15
CA SER A 71 3.88 0.22 1.62
C SER A 71 2.68 -0.17 0.74
N TRP A 72 2.93 -0.55 -0.51
CA TRP A 72 1.92 -0.93 -1.50
C TRP A 72 1.63 -2.43 -1.55
N ILE A 73 2.35 -3.25 -0.77
CA ILE A 73 2.19 -4.71 -0.82
C ILE A 73 0.84 -5.13 -0.22
N VAL A 74 0.09 -5.93 -0.98
CA VAL A 74 -1.14 -6.59 -0.53
C VAL A 74 -0.78 -7.92 0.16
N PRO A 75 -1.08 -8.08 1.46
CA PRO A 75 -0.88 -9.35 2.16
C PRO A 75 -1.75 -10.45 1.55
N LEU A 76 -1.21 -11.66 1.44
CA LEU A 76 -1.93 -12.81 0.88
C LEU A 76 -3.10 -13.28 1.78
N PHE A 77 -3.08 -12.93 3.07
CA PHE A 77 -4.07 -13.37 4.06
C PHE A 77 -4.79 -12.21 4.77
N SER A 78 -5.01 -11.06 4.11
CA SER A 78 -5.85 -10.02 4.73
C SER A 78 -7.32 -10.40 4.58
N SER A 79 -7.86 -11.13 5.55
CA SER A 79 -9.29 -11.32 5.73
C SER A 79 -9.96 -9.95 5.75
N SER A 80 -10.85 -9.69 4.79
CA SER A 80 -11.78 -8.57 4.90
C SER A 80 -12.85 -9.01 5.90
N LEU A 81 -12.71 -8.61 7.16
CA LEU A 81 -13.84 -8.48 8.07
C LEU A 81 -14.32 -7.04 8.02
#